data_AF-A0A2A5A599-F1
#
_entry.id   AF-A0A2A5A599-F1
#
_cell.length_a   1.000
_cell.length_b   1.000
_cell.length_c   1.000
_cell.angle_alpha   90.00
_cell.angle_beta   90.00
_cell.angle_gamma   90.00
#
_symmetry.space_group_name_H-M   'P 1'
#
loop_
_entity.id
_entity.type
_entity.pdbx_description
1 polymer ?
#
loop_
_entity_poly.entity_id
_entity_poly.type
_entity_poly.pdbx_seq_one_letter_code
_entity_poly.pdbx_strand_id
1 'polypeptide(L)'
;MKAKEFDKKFDDDASDIIDNLDLSTAKRPNRLQKRVNVDFPIWMIDSLDREASRLGVTRQSIIKVWLAERLEHSTFNKHQRQTQ
;
A
#
# COMPACT_ATOMS: atom_id res chain seq x y z
N MET A 1 19.02 -26.02 -3.40
CA MET A 1 19.86 -26.05 -4.62
C MET A 1 20.99 -25.03 -4.51
N LYS A 2 21.98 -25.05 -5.39
CA LYS A 2 23.00 -23.98 -5.46
C LYS A 2 22.46 -22.77 -6.22
N ALA A 3 22.86 -21.55 -5.85
CA ALA A 3 22.36 -20.31 -6.44
C ALA A 3 22.43 -20.30 -7.98
N LYS A 4 23.55 -20.75 -8.57
CA LYS A 4 23.72 -20.80 -10.04
C LYS A 4 22.71 -21.70 -10.77
N GLU A 5 22.24 -22.77 -10.14
CA GLU A 5 21.20 -23.63 -10.73
C GLU A 5 19.81 -23.03 -10.58
N PHE A 6 19.58 -22.26 -9.51
CA PHE A 6 18.34 -21.52 -9.31
C PHE A 6 18.20 -20.42 -10.34
N ASP A 7 19.23 -19.58 -10.50
CA ASP A 7 19.25 -18.48 -11.47
C ASP A 7 18.98 -18.99 -12.88
N LYS A 8 19.67 -20.06 -13.28
CA LYS A 8 19.46 -20.67 -14.59
C LYS A 8 18.02 -21.15 -14.79
N LYS A 9 17.41 -21.83 -13.79
CA LYS A 9 16.02 -22.29 -13.89
C LYS A 9 15.01 -21.15 -13.91
N PHE A 10 15.29 -20.06 -13.21
CA PHE A 10 14.47 -18.85 -13.20
C PHE A 10 14.52 -18.14 -14.55
N ASP A 11 15.72 -17.96 -15.12
CA ASP A 11 15.91 -17.23 -16.38
C ASP A 11 15.48 -18.05 -17.60
N ASP A 12 15.64 -19.38 -17.58
CA ASP A 12 15.30 -20.26 -18.70
C ASP A 12 13.77 -20.48 -18.83
N ASP A 13 12.96 -19.99 -17.88
CA ASP A 13 11.48 -20.14 -17.80
C ASP A 13 10.99 -21.60 -18.01
N ALA A 14 11.88 -22.56 -17.73
CA ALA A 14 11.75 -23.95 -18.15
C ALA A 14 11.00 -24.82 -17.13
N SER A 15 10.86 -24.36 -15.89
CA SER A 15 10.17 -25.09 -14.83
C SER A 15 9.78 -24.17 -13.68
N ASP A 16 8.64 -24.44 -13.04
CA ASP A 16 8.21 -23.73 -11.83
C ASP A 16 9.27 -23.87 -10.72
N ILE A 17 9.70 -22.73 -10.18
CA ILE A 17 10.72 -22.64 -9.12
C ILE A 17 10.10 -22.58 -7.72
N ILE A 18 8.77 -22.47 -7.60
CA ILE A 18 8.05 -22.28 -6.33
C ILE A 18 8.38 -23.39 -5.32
N ASP A 19 8.51 -24.65 -5.77
CA ASP A 19 8.87 -25.79 -4.91
C ASP A 19 10.27 -25.70 -4.29
N ASN A 20 11.12 -24.82 -4.82
CA ASN A 20 12.48 -24.58 -4.32
C ASN A 20 12.55 -23.38 -3.36
N LEU A 21 11.44 -22.65 -3.17
CA LEU A 21 11.35 -21.49 -2.28
C LEU A 21 10.83 -21.89 -0.90
N ASP A 22 11.49 -21.45 0.16
CA ASP A 22 10.92 -21.50 1.51
C ASP A 22 9.91 -20.37 1.70
N LEU A 23 8.64 -20.69 1.47
CA LEU A 23 7.53 -19.73 1.61
C LEU A 23 7.01 -19.61 3.05
N SER A 24 7.57 -20.33 4.02
CA SER A 24 7.11 -20.29 5.42
C SER A 24 7.18 -18.89 6.03
N THR A 25 8.09 -18.04 5.53
CA THR A 25 8.28 -16.65 5.95
C THR A 25 7.76 -15.63 4.93
N ALA A 26 7.14 -16.08 3.84
CA ALA A 26 6.63 -15.19 2.80
C ALA A 26 5.55 -14.26 3.37
N LYS A 27 5.83 -12.95 3.33
CA LYS A 27 4.90 -11.92 3.78
C LYS A 27 4.51 -11.04 2.61
N ARG A 28 3.22 -10.72 2.54
CA ARG A 28 2.71 -9.70 1.62
C ARG A 28 2.75 -8.36 2.35
N PRO A 29 3.73 -7.47 2.07
CA PRO A 29 3.79 -6.16 2.70
C PRO A 29 2.47 -5.39 2.44
N ASN A 30 2.13 -4.46 3.33
CA ASN A 30 0.92 -3.63 3.26
C ASN A 30 -0.43 -4.38 3.38
N ARG A 31 -0.43 -5.65 3.80
CA ARG A 31 -1.68 -6.38 4.13
C ARG A 31 -2.12 -6.26 5.58
N LEU A 32 -1.20 -5.92 6.48
CA LEU A 32 -1.50 -5.77 7.89
C LEU A 32 -2.26 -4.45 8.11
N GLN A 33 -3.52 -4.57 8.54
CA GLN A 33 -4.36 -3.43 8.89
C GLN A 33 -4.26 -3.19 10.40
N LYS A 34 -3.99 -1.95 10.81
CA LYS A 34 -4.04 -1.53 12.21
C LYS A 34 -5.21 -0.56 12.39
N ARG A 35 -6.10 -0.84 13.35
CA ARG A 35 -7.20 0.07 13.70
C ARG A 35 -6.65 1.25 14.49
N VAL A 36 -7.10 2.45 14.15
CA VAL A 36 -6.78 3.70 14.85
C VAL A 36 -8.10 4.42 15.11
N ASN A 37 -8.25 4.99 16.30
CA ASN A 37 -9.39 5.83 16.67
C ASN A 37 -8.95 7.30 16.58
N VAL A 38 -9.80 8.14 15.99
CA VAL A 38 -9.53 9.58 15.81
C VAL A 38 -10.85 10.32 16.02
N ASP A 39 -10.82 11.37 16.82
CA ASP A 39 -11.95 12.28 17.01
C ASP A 39 -11.89 13.40 15.96
N PHE A 40 -13.05 13.71 15.38
CA PHE A 40 -13.19 14.76 14.37
C PHE A 40 -14.24 15.79 14.81
N PRO A 41 -14.01 17.09 14.55
CA PRO A 41 -15.06 18.09 14.70
C PRO A 41 -16.29 17.77 13.83
N ILE A 42 -17.48 18.12 14.32
CA ILE A 42 -18.76 17.83 13.64
C ILE A 42 -18.75 18.34 12.20
N TRP A 43 -18.31 19.59 11.98
CA TRP A 43 -18.26 20.20 10.65
C TRP A 43 -17.42 19.39 9.65
N MET A 44 -16.37 18.72 10.12
CA MET A 44 -15.50 17.92 9.27
C MET A 44 -16.18 16.61 8.90
N ILE A 45 -16.89 15.98 9.84
CA ILE A 45 -17.68 14.77 9.59
C ILE A 45 -18.76 15.06 8.54
N ASP A 46 -19.50 16.16 8.71
CA ASP A 46 -20.55 16.56 7.77
C ASP A 46 -19.99 16.80 6.36
N SER A 47 -18.80 17.42 6.26
CA SER A 47 -18.15 17.62 4.97
C SER A 47 -17.70 16.31 4.34
N LEU A 48 -17.14 15.38 5.13
CA LEU A 48 -16.73 14.06 4.66
C LEU A 48 -17.93 13.23 4.18
N ASP A 49 -19.05 13.30 4.88
CA ASP A 49 -20.27 12.56 4.53
C ASP A 49 -20.91 13.04 3.24
N ARG A 50 -20.96 14.36 3.03
CA ARG A 50 -21.45 14.94 1.77
C ARG A 50 -20.63 14.44 0.59
N GLU A 51 -19.31 14.42 0.74
CA GLU A 51 -18.41 14.00 -0.32
C GLU A 51 -18.45 12.49 -0.57
N ALA A 52 -18.47 11.70 0.49
CA ALA A 52 -18.63 10.25 0.41
C ALA A 52 -19.95 9.89 -0.31
N SER A 53 -21.04 10.59 0.02
CA SER A 53 -22.35 10.41 -0.63
C SER A 53 -22.31 10.81 -2.10
N ARG A 54 -21.66 11.93 -2.44
CA ARG A 54 -21.50 12.40 -3.83
C ARG A 54 -20.79 11.38 -4.70
N LEU A 55 -19.79 10.69 -4.15
CA LEU A 55 -18.99 9.68 -4.84
C LEU A 55 -19.56 8.26 -4.71
N GLY A 56 -20.62 8.07 -3.93
CA GLY A 56 -21.22 6.74 -3.68
C GLY A 56 -20.31 5.80 -2.90
N VAL A 57 -19.45 6.33 -2.02
CA VAL A 57 -18.49 5.56 -1.21
C VAL A 57 -18.73 5.77 0.28
N THR A 58 -18.06 4.97 1.11
CA THR A 58 -18.12 5.15 2.57
C THR A 58 -17.21 6.29 3.03
N ARG A 59 -17.53 6.87 4.20
CA ARG A 59 -16.66 7.84 4.88
C ARG A 59 -15.23 7.30 5.08
N GLN A 60 -15.08 6.02 5.41
CA GLN A 60 -13.76 5.41 5.60
C GLN A 60 -12.96 5.36 4.29
N SER A 61 -13.63 5.10 3.16
CA SER A 61 -12.99 5.07 1.84
C SER A 61 -12.47 6.45 1.45
N ILE A 62 -13.26 7.52 1.63
CA ILE A 62 -12.82 8.88 1.27
C ILE A 62 -11.66 9.35 2.17
N ILE A 63 -11.71 9.06 3.47
CA ILE A 63 -10.59 9.35 4.40
C ILE A 63 -9.31 8.64 3.94
N LYS A 64 -9.41 7.37 3.54
CA LYS A 64 -8.25 6.59 3.09
C LYS A 64 -7.62 7.17 1.82
N VAL A 65 -8.44 7.54 0.83
CA VAL A 65 -7.97 8.10 -0.44
C VAL A 65 -7.25 9.43 -0.21
N TRP A 66 -7.89 10.37 0.47
CA TRP A 66 -7.30 11.69 0.72
C TRP A 66 -6.04 11.63 1.57
N LEU A 67 -5.98 10.73 2.56
CA LEU A 67 -4.78 10.52 3.34
C LEU A 67 -3.64 9.96 2.47
N ALA A 68 -3.93 9.00 1.59
CA ALA A 68 -2.93 8.45 0.66
C ALA A 68 -2.40 9.53 -0.28
N GLU A 69 -3.28 10.31 -0.93
CA GLU A 69 -2.91 11.43 -1.80
C GLU A 69 -2.00 12.43 -1.06
N ARG A 70 -2.38 12.84 0.16
CA ARG A 70 -1.61 13.79 0.95
C ARG A 70 -0.24 13.24 1.36
N LEU A 71 -0.15 11.95 1.70
CA LEU A 71 1.10 11.29 2.04
C LEU A 71 2.01 11.17 0.82
N GLU A 72 1.48 10.82 -0.36
CA GLU A 72 2.22 10.79 -1.61
C GLU A 72 2.77 12.19 -1.96
N HIS A 73 1.95 13.23 -1.92
CA HIS A 73 2.44 14.60 -2.16
C HIS A 73 3.54 15.01 -1.17
N SER A 74 3.46 14.57 0.08
CA SER A 74 4.46 14.87 1.10
C SER A 74 5.77 14.13 0.86
N THR A 75 5.72 12.88 0.38
CA THR A 75 6.93 12.13 0.01
C THR A 75 7.55 12.71 -1.26
N PHE A 76 6.77 13.04 -2.29
CA PHE A 76 7.27 13.70 -3.50
C PHE A 76 8.01 15.01 -3.18
N ASN A 77 7.44 15.87 -2.34
CA ASN A 77 8.07 17.14 -1.95
C ASN A 77 9.36 16.96 -1.12
N LYS A 78 9.49 15.87 -0.34
CA LYS A 78 10.72 15.58 0.40
C LYS A 78 11.86 15.16 -0.52
N HIS A 79 11.58 14.36 -1.55
CA HIS A 79 12.61 13.92 -2.51
C HIS A 79 13.15 15.11 -3.32
N GLN A 80 12.29 16.06 -3.73
CA GLN A 80 12.72 17.26 -4.46
C GLN A 80 13.62 18.21 -3.66
N ARG A 81 13.50 18.21 -2.32
CA ARG A 81 14.34 19.03 -1.44
C ARG A 81 15.69 18.40 -1.09
N GLN A 82 15.87 17.10 -1.32
CA GLN A 82 17.13 16.39 -1.06
C GLN A 82 18.04 16.29 -2.29
N THR A 83 17.51 16.56 -3.48
CA THR A 83 18.25 16.57 -4.75
C THR A 83 18.74 17.97 -5.16
N GLN A 84 18.71 18.95 -4.25
CA GLN A 84 19.25 20.31 -4.44
C GLN A 84 20.32 20.60 -3.40
#